data_AF-A0A165XJK0-F1
#
_entry.id   AF-A0A165XJK0-F1
#
_cell.length_a   1.000
_cell.length_b   1.000
_cell.length_c   1.000
_cell.angle_alpha   90.00
_cell.angle_beta   90.00
_cell.angle_gamma   90.00
#
_symmetry.space_group_name_H-M   'P 1'
#
loop_
_entity.id
_entity.type
_entity.pdbx_description
1 polymer ?
#
loop_
_entity_poly.entity_id
_entity_poly.type
_entity_poly.pdbx_seq_one_letter_code
_entity_poly.pdbx_strand_id
1 'polypeptide(L)'
;MPVLVTGWCCSKAMDKARVTRLRRIMKVQEQKEQMIKYDVAVLDSEITRCADEEEELTSHWGRHEGALREVMNRAISRRLETNNRKKSLKEKQKQQLLEKLLDQKRQTSMTEKHHGKALVTLNRSEERKQLQEIAELHVATGKVRSR
;
A
#
# COMPACT_ATOMS: atom_id res chain seq x y z
N MET A 1 -47.19 21.19 -2.05
CA MET A 1 -45.96 21.17 -1.24
C MET A 1 -44.97 20.15 -1.83
N PRO A 2 -43.84 20.58 -2.44
CA PRO A 2 -42.78 19.66 -2.86
C PRO A 2 -41.44 20.07 -2.22
N VAL A 3 -41.17 19.62 -0.99
CA VAL A 3 -39.89 19.91 -0.29
C VAL A 3 -39.07 18.64 -0.06
N LEU A 4 -39.63 17.45 -0.33
CA LEU A 4 -38.99 16.16 0.02
C LEU A 4 -38.10 15.55 -1.09
N VAL A 5 -38.16 16.06 -2.33
CA VAL A 5 -37.43 15.47 -3.47
C VAL A 5 -35.97 15.95 -3.53
N THR A 6 -35.67 17.15 -3.03
CA THR A 6 -34.33 17.76 -3.12
C THR A 6 -33.31 17.16 -2.15
N GLY A 7 -33.71 16.79 -0.93
CA GLY A 7 -32.80 16.20 0.07
C GLY A 7 -32.26 14.81 -0.32
N TRP A 8 -33.04 14.03 -1.08
CA TRP A 8 -32.69 12.65 -1.42
C TRP A 8 -31.74 12.52 -2.62
N CYS A 9 -31.83 13.44 -3.59
CA CYS A 9 -30.89 13.51 -4.72
C CYS A 9 -29.48 13.94 -4.29
N CYS A 10 -29.36 14.85 -3.30
CA CYS A 10 -28.06 15.26 -2.76
C CYS A 10 -27.31 14.10 -2.09
N SER A 11 -28.00 13.22 -1.35
CA SER A 11 -27.37 12.06 -0.69
C SER A 11 -26.72 11.09 -1.69
N LYS A 12 -27.33 10.87 -2.86
CA LYS A 12 -26.86 9.91 -3.88
C LYS A 12 -25.62 10.39 -4.62
N ALA A 13 -25.62 11.67 -5.02
CA ALA A 13 -24.43 12.29 -5.62
C ALA A 13 -23.25 12.24 -4.64
N MET A 14 -23.53 12.41 -3.35
CA MET A 14 -22.54 12.31 -2.28
C MET A 14 -22.01 10.88 -2.07
N ASP A 15 -22.86 9.85 -2.11
CA ASP A 15 -22.41 8.46 -1.96
C ASP A 15 -21.60 7.95 -3.16
N LYS A 16 -22.00 8.28 -4.39
CA LYS A 16 -21.22 7.98 -5.61
C LYS A 16 -19.88 8.72 -5.61
N ALA A 17 -19.87 10.00 -5.21
CA ALA A 17 -18.64 10.77 -5.05
C ALA A 17 -17.73 10.18 -3.97
N ARG A 18 -18.31 9.71 -2.84
CA ARG A 18 -17.59 9.05 -1.76
C ARG A 18 -16.93 7.75 -2.21
N VAL A 19 -17.65 6.87 -2.91
CA VAL A 19 -17.09 5.63 -3.48
C VAL A 19 -15.94 5.95 -4.43
N THR A 20 -16.15 6.90 -5.34
CA THR A 20 -15.13 7.32 -6.33
C THR A 20 -13.89 7.90 -5.65
N ARG A 21 -14.07 8.71 -4.61
CA ARG A 21 -12.98 9.29 -3.82
C ARG A 21 -12.19 8.21 -3.10
N LEU A 22 -12.87 7.26 -2.44
CA LEU A 22 -12.20 6.16 -1.73
C LEU A 22 -11.40 5.27 -2.70
N ARG A 23 -11.94 4.99 -3.90
CA ARG A 23 -11.21 4.27 -4.94
C ARG A 23 -9.93 4.99 -5.37
N ARG A 24 -9.98 6.32 -5.55
CA ARG A 24 -8.79 7.12 -5.88
C ARG A 24 -7.75 7.10 -4.75
N ILE A 25 -8.21 7.19 -3.49
CA ILE A 25 -7.33 7.10 -2.32
C ILE A 25 -6.62 5.74 -2.27
N MET A 26 -7.37 4.65 -2.47
CA MET A 26 -6.79 3.29 -2.51
C MET A 26 -5.71 3.16 -3.58
N LYS A 27 -5.95 3.66 -4.79
CA LYS A 27 -4.93 3.63 -5.86
C LYS A 27 -3.64 4.36 -5.47
N VAL A 28 -3.75 5.51 -4.80
CA VAL A 28 -2.58 6.25 -4.31
C VAL A 28 -1.88 5.49 -3.18
N GLN A 29 -2.63 4.85 -2.29
CA GLN A 29 -2.07 4.00 -1.23
C GLN A 29 -1.32 2.80 -1.81
N GLU A 30 -1.89 2.10 -2.78
CA GLU A 30 -1.23 1.01 -3.50
C GLU A 30 0.08 1.47 -4.16
N GLN A 31 0.07 2.63 -4.82
CA GLN A 31 1.29 3.19 -5.42
C GLN A 31 2.37 3.44 -4.37
N LYS A 32 2.01 4.02 -3.22
CA LYS A 32 2.96 4.25 -2.12
C LYS A 32 3.51 2.93 -1.55
N GLU A 33 2.67 1.91 -1.41
CA GLU A 33 3.12 0.58 -0.98
C GLU A 33 4.14 -0.02 -1.96
N GLN A 34 3.90 0.13 -3.27
CA GLN A 34 4.82 -0.37 -4.29
C GLN A 34 6.15 0.37 -4.28
N MET A 35 6.14 1.70 -4.07
CA MET A 35 7.37 2.47 -3.91
C MET A 35 8.19 1.97 -2.71
N ILE A 36 7.54 1.77 -1.55
CA ILE A 36 8.25 1.27 -0.36
C ILE A 36 8.81 -0.14 -0.60
N LYS A 37 8.06 -1.02 -1.27
CA LYS A 37 8.56 -2.37 -1.63
C LYS A 37 9.78 -2.31 -2.56
N TYR A 38 9.78 -1.39 -3.52
CA TYR A 38 10.92 -1.16 -4.39
C TYR A 38 12.14 -0.70 -3.60
N ASP A 39 11.98 0.29 -2.72
CA ASP A 39 13.06 0.80 -1.88
C ASP A 39 13.64 -0.29 -0.96
N VAL A 40 12.79 -1.17 -0.41
CA VAL A 40 13.21 -2.35 0.35
C VAL A 40 14.03 -3.31 -0.52
N ALA A 41 13.60 -3.59 -1.74
CA ALA A 41 14.32 -4.47 -2.66
C ALA A 41 15.68 -3.91 -3.07
N VAL A 42 15.78 -2.58 -3.25
CA VAL A 42 17.07 -1.91 -3.48
C VAL A 42 17.98 -2.10 -2.27
N LEU A 43 17.51 -1.83 -1.05
CA LEU A 43 18.30 -2.05 0.16
C LEU A 43 18.74 -3.50 0.32
N ASP A 44 17.88 -4.46 -0.01
CA ASP A 44 18.23 -5.88 0.00
C ASP A 44 19.39 -6.19 -0.94
N SER A 45 19.34 -5.69 -2.18
CA SER A 45 20.45 -5.87 -3.12
C SER A 45 21.77 -5.25 -2.61
N GLU A 46 21.70 -4.10 -1.94
CA GLU A 46 22.88 -3.45 -1.39
C GLU A 46 23.44 -4.19 -0.16
N ILE A 47 22.58 -4.79 0.66
CA ILE A 47 22.98 -5.64 1.79
C ILE A 47 23.63 -6.91 1.27
N THR A 48 23.09 -7.53 0.22
CA THR A 48 23.71 -8.68 -0.45
C THR A 48 25.08 -8.31 -0.99
N ARG A 49 25.22 -7.17 -1.68
CA ARG A 49 26.53 -6.71 -2.16
C ARG A 49 27.53 -6.51 -1.01
N CYS A 50 27.09 -5.98 0.13
CA CYS A 50 27.93 -5.91 1.32
C CYS A 50 28.37 -7.30 1.82
N ALA A 51 27.50 -8.32 1.74
CA ALA A 51 27.87 -9.69 2.08
C ALA A 51 28.87 -10.29 1.08
N ASP A 52 28.70 -10.04 -0.22
CA ASP A 52 29.63 -10.50 -1.26
C ASP A 52 31.03 -9.86 -1.07
N GLU A 53 31.08 -8.55 -0.78
CA GLU A 53 32.33 -7.84 -0.46
C GLU A 53 32.99 -8.40 0.83
N GLU A 54 32.20 -8.82 1.80
CA GLU A 54 32.68 -9.45 3.05
C GLU A 54 33.31 -10.83 2.77
N GLU A 55 32.66 -11.64 1.93
CA GLU A 55 33.17 -12.94 1.49
C GLU A 55 34.47 -12.79 0.69
N GLU A 56 34.53 -11.83 -0.24
CA GLU A 56 35.75 -11.56 -1.02
C GLU A 56 36.91 -11.17 -0.10
N LEU A 57 36.69 -10.23 0.82
CA LEU A 57 37.71 -9.75 1.75
C LEU A 57 38.20 -10.85 2.70
N THR A 58 37.29 -11.66 3.21
CA THR A 58 37.65 -12.82 4.06
C THR A 58 38.40 -13.89 3.28
N SER A 59 38.12 -14.07 1.98
CA SER A 59 38.87 -14.99 1.13
C SER A 59 40.36 -14.62 0.99
N HIS A 60 40.71 -13.33 1.12
CA HIS A 60 42.08 -12.83 1.07
C HIS A 60 42.81 -12.90 2.42
N TRP A 61 42.09 -13.22 3.50
CA TRP A 61 42.66 -13.27 4.84
C TRP A 61 43.75 -14.31 4.97
N GLY A 62 44.94 -13.91 5.42
CA GLY A 62 46.05 -14.83 5.65
C GLY A 62 46.66 -15.46 4.39
N ARG A 63 46.35 -14.97 3.18
CA ARG A 63 46.99 -15.44 1.93
C ARG A 63 48.46 -15.08 1.77
N HIS A 64 48.94 -14.11 2.54
CA HIS A 64 50.33 -13.66 2.51
C HIS A 64 51.10 -14.19 3.72
N GLU A 65 52.44 -14.20 3.63
CA GLU A 65 53.34 -14.63 4.70
C GLU A 65 54.14 -13.45 5.31
N GLY A 66 54.70 -13.67 6.49
CA GLY A 66 55.58 -12.71 7.17
C GLY A 66 54.92 -11.36 7.50
N ALA A 67 55.71 -10.27 7.47
CA ALA A 67 55.24 -8.93 7.79
C ALA A 67 54.12 -8.42 6.85
N LEU A 68 54.12 -8.87 5.58
CA LEU A 68 53.08 -8.53 4.62
C LEU A 68 51.71 -9.09 5.05
N ARG A 69 51.68 -10.30 5.63
CA ARG A 69 50.46 -10.89 6.21
C ARG A 69 49.82 -9.99 7.24
N GLU A 70 50.62 -9.46 8.16
CA GLU A 70 50.09 -8.62 9.25
C GLU A 70 49.52 -7.31 8.71
N VAL A 71 50.20 -6.67 7.77
CA VAL A 71 49.75 -5.44 7.13
C VAL A 71 48.44 -5.68 6.36
N MET A 72 48.40 -6.74 5.55
CA MET A 72 47.22 -7.10 4.76
C MET A 72 46.04 -7.46 5.65
N ASN A 73 46.25 -8.28 6.67
CA ASN A 73 45.20 -8.63 7.63
C ASN A 73 44.66 -7.39 8.37
N ARG A 74 45.53 -6.46 8.82
CA ARG A 74 45.07 -5.20 9.42
C ARG A 74 44.23 -4.37 8.44
N ALA A 75 44.61 -4.31 7.17
CA ALA A 75 43.85 -3.60 6.15
C ALA A 75 42.48 -4.25 5.90
N ILE A 76 42.44 -5.59 5.79
CA ILE A 76 41.21 -6.36 5.64
C ILE A 76 40.29 -6.14 6.85
N SER A 77 40.79 -6.22 8.09
CA SER A 77 39.99 -5.98 9.31
C SER A 77 39.32 -4.61 9.29
N ARG A 78 40.07 -3.53 8.97
CA ARG A 78 39.50 -2.18 8.90
C ARG A 78 38.40 -2.06 7.86
N ARG A 79 38.56 -2.74 6.73
CA ARG A 79 37.58 -2.74 5.64
C ARG A 79 36.33 -3.55 6.01
N LEU A 80 36.50 -4.70 6.66
CA LEU A 80 35.41 -5.50 7.22
C LEU A 80 34.61 -4.73 8.27
N GLU A 81 35.28 -4.05 9.21
CA GLU A 81 34.58 -3.21 10.21
C GLU A 81 33.74 -2.12 9.55
N THR A 82 34.29 -1.46 8.53
CA THR A 82 33.57 -0.41 7.78
C THR A 82 32.38 -1.00 7.02
N ASN A 83 32.55 -2.16 6.38
CA ASN A 83 31.50 -2.84 5.65
C ASN A 83 30.37 -3.28 6.60
N ASN A 84 30.70 -3.87 7.73
CA ASN A 84 29.74 -4.30 8.75
C ASN A 84 28.93 -3.13 9.32
N ARG A 85 29.56 -1.97 9.53
CA ARG A 85 28.83 -0.74 9.92
C ARG A 85 27.85 -0.29 8.84
N LYS A 86 28.26 -0.31 7.56
CA LYS A 86 27.39 0.05 6.43
C LYS A 86 26.21 -0.93 6.29
N LYS A 87 26.48 -2.23 6.37
CA LYS A 87 25.48 -3.30 6.34
C LYS A 87 24.45 -3.11 7.46
N SER A 88 24.90 -2.93 8.70
CA SER A 88 24.02 -2.68 9.84
C SER A 88 23.17 -1.41 9.67
N LEU A 89 23.71 -0.34 9.09
CA LEU A 89 22.96 0.88 8.82
C LEU A 89 21.86 0.65 7.77
N LYS A 90 22.17 -0.11 6.71
CA LYS A 90 21.19 -0.48 5.67
C LYS A 90 20.11 -1.41 6.21
N GLU A 91 20.46 -2.39 7.05
CA GLU A 91 19.49 -3.27 7.72
C GLU A 91 18.52 -2.47 8.61
N LYS A 92 19.03 -1.48 9.36
CA LYS A 92 18.19 -0.56 10.14
C LYS A 92 17.24 0.26 9.25
N GLN A 93 17.73 0.78 8.13
CA GLN A 93 16.90 1.51 7.17
C GLN A 93 15.81 0.62 6.56
N LYS A 94 16.16 -0.63 6.21
CA LYS A 94 15.22 -1.63 5.72
C LYS A 94 14.12 -1.88 6.74
N GLN A 95 14.48 -2.08 8.01
CA GLN A 95 13.52 -2.30 9.08
C GLN A 95 12.54 -1.12 9.23
N GLN A 96 13.03 0.12 9.16
CA GLN A 96 12.18 1.31 9.18
C GLN A 96 11.21 1.37 7.99
N LEU A 97 11.65 0.97 6.78
CA LEU A 97 10.78 0.90 5.61
C LEU A 97 9.73 -0.21 5.74
N LEU A 98 10.08 -1.36 6.33
CA LEU A 98 9.13 -2.44 6.59
C LEU A 98 8.05 -2.02 7.59
N GLU A 99 8.41 -1.30 8.65
CA GLU A 99 7.44 -0.72 9.60
C GLU A 99 6.50 0.27 8.90
N LYS A 100 7.04 1.18 8.08
CA LYS A 100 6.23 2.09 7.26
C LYS A 100 5.30 1.35 6.30
N LEU A 101 5.76 0.25 5.70
CA LEU A 101 4.93 -0.58 4.82
C LEU A 101 3.78 -1.24 5.59
N LEU A 102 4.02 -1.73 6.80
CA LEU A 102 2.98 -2.29 7.66
C LEU A 102 1.93 -1.24 8.02
N ASP A 103 2.35 -0.03 8.37
CA ASP A 103 1.43 1.07 8.66
C ASP A 103 0.61 1.47 7.44
N GLN A 104 1.22 1.54 6.25
CA GLN A 104 0.49 1.80 5.02
C GLN A 104 -0.53 0.70 4.71
N LYS A 105 -0.16 -0.58 4.85
CA LYS A 105 -1.09 -1.69 4.67
C LYS A 105 -2.29 -1.62 5.61
N ARG A 106 -2.07 -1.19 6.86
CA ARG A 106 -3.17 -0.94 7.82
C ARG A 106 -4.10 0.17 7.32
N GLN A 107 -3.55 1.27 6.80
CA GLN A 107 -4.33 2.37 6.23
C GLN A 107 -5.12 1.93 4.99
N THR A 108 -4.50 1.17 4.09
CA THR A 108 -5.14 0.60 2.89
C THR A 108 -6.31 -0.30 3.28
N SER A 109 -6.08 -1.24 4.22
CA SER A 109 -7.13 -2.14 4.72
C SER A 109 -8.32 -1.40 5.36
N MET A 110 -8.06 -0.33 6.11
CA MET A 110 -9.14 0.50 6.64
C MET A 110 -9.91 1.23 5.53
N THR A 111 -9.20 1.74 4.53
CA THR A 111 -9.80 2.43 3.39
C THR A 111 -10.66 1.47 2.56
N GLU A 112 -10.21 0.24 2.34
CA GLU A 112 -10.97 -0.85 1.71
C GLU A 112 -12.27 -1.15 2.46
N LYS A 113 -12.21 -1.29 3.79
CA LYS A 113 -13.41 -1.49 4.62
C LYS A 113 -14.40 -0.34 4.46
N HIS A 114 -13.92 0.90 4.44
CA HIS A 114 -14.77 2.07 4.21
C HIS A 114 -15.34 2.11 2.79
N HIS A 115 -14.56 1.75 1.78
CA HIS A 115 -14.99 1.65 0.39
C HIS A 115 -16.09 0.59 0.25
N GLY A 116 -15.91 -0.60 0.83
CA GLY A 116 -16.92 -1.66 0.81
C GLY A 116 -18.24 -1.24 1.46
N LYS A 117 -18.19 -0.58 2.63
CA LYS A 117 -19.40 -0.03 3.28
C LYS A 117 -20.10 1.03 2.42
N ALA A 118 -19.33 1.93 1.81
CA ALA A 118 -19.88 2.95 0.92
C ALA A 118 -20.52 2.33 -0.33
N LEU A 119 -19.92 1.28 -0.90
CA LEU A 119 -20.45 0.55 -2.05
C LEU A 119 -21.78 -0.14 -1.72
N VAL A 120 -21.86 -0.85 -0.58
CA VAL A 120 -23.10 -1.48 -0.12
C VAL A 120 -24.21 -0.44 0.07
N THR A 121 -23.88 0.72 0.63
CA THR A 121 -24.85 1.81 0.86
C THR A 121 -25.37 2.36 -0.48
N LEU A 122 -24.46 2.58 -1.43
CA LEU A 122 -24.80 3.03 -2.78
C LEU A 122 -25.72 2.01 -3.47
N ASN A 123 -25.35 0.73 -3.50
CA ASN A 123 -26.15 -0.32 -4.15
C ASN A 123 -27.57 -0.42 -3.55
N ARG A 124 -27.69 -0.41 -2.21
CA ARG A 124 -29.00 -0.40 -1.54
C ARG A 124 -29.85 0.82 -1.91
N SER A 125 -29.21 1.97 -2.11
CA SER A 125 -29.91 3.19 -2.54
C SER A 125 -30.41 3.10 -3.99
N GLU A 126 -29.66 2.41 -4.86
CA GLU A 126 -30.02 2.15 -6.26
C GLU A 126 -31.15 1.11 -6.35
N GLU A 127 -31.05 0.01 -5.61
CA GLU A 127 -32.10 -1.02 -5.51
C GLU A 127 -33.44 -0.44 -5.06
N ARG A 128 -33.44 0.37 -3.98
CA ARG A 128 -34.67 1.04 -3.51
C ARG A 128 -35.31 1.93 -4.58
N LYS A 129 -34.49 2.59 -5.41
CA LYS A 129 -34.99 3.43 -6.51
C LYS A 129 -35.64 2.58 -7.59
N GLN A 130 -34.98 1.50 -8.00
CA GLN A 130 -35.53 0.58 -9.00
C GLN A 130 -36.88 0.00 -8.53
N LEU A 131 -36.97 -0.39 -7.25
CA LEU A 131 -38.23 -0.88 -6.67
C LEU A 131 -39.32 0.20 -6.65
N GLN A 132 -38.96 1.45 -6.33
CA GLN A 132 -39.90 2.57 -6.37
C GLN A 132 -40.38 2.86 -7.80
N GLU A 133 -39.48 2.89 -8.79
CA GLU A 133 -39.83 3.06 -10.21
C GLU A 133 -40.78 1.94 -10.69
N ILE A 134 -40.52 0.68 -10.32
CA ILE A 134 -41.40 -0.45 -10.61
C ILE A 134 -42.77 -0.29 -9.94
N ALA A 135 -42.81 0.18 -8.68
CA ALA A 135 -44.07 0.41 -7.98
C ALA A 135 -44.91 1.53 -8.62
N GLU A 136 -44.27 2.64 -9.01
CA GLU A 136 -44.92 3.75 -9.70
C GLU A 136 -45.48 3.33 -11.07
N LEU A 137 -44.76 2.49 -11.82
CA LEU A 137 -45.23 1.89 -13.09
C LEU A 137 -46.45 0.98 -12.88
N HIS A 138 -46.46 0.16 -11.83
CA HIS A 138 -47.62 -0.68 -11.50
C HIS A 138 -48.85 0.14 -11.07
N VAL A 139 -48.66 1.21 -10.30
CA VAL A 139 -49.76 2.10 -9.90
C VAL A 139 -50.32 2.88 -11.11
N ALA A 140 -49.45 3.30 -12.04
CA ALA A 140 -49.87 3.98 -13.26
C ALA A 140 -50.67 3.06 -14.20
N THR A 141 -50.28 1.79 -14.32
CA THR A 141 -50.99 0.79 -15.14
C THR A 141 -52.30 0.31 -14.49
N GLY A 142 -52.38 0.23 -13.16
CA GLY A 142 -53.62 -0.09 -12.43
C GLY A 142 -54.74 0.93 -12.63
N LYS A 143 -54.42 2.22 -12.81
CA LYS A 143 -55.39 3.29 -13.13
C LYS A 143 -55.96 3.21 -14.55
N VAL A 144 -55.30 2.50 -15.47
CA VAL A 144 -55.77 2.29 -16.85
C VAL A 144 -56.71 1.08 -16.96
N ARG A 145 -56.61 0.13 -16.02
CA ARG A 145 -57.39 -1.12 -16.02
C ARG A 145 -58.74 -1.06 -15.30
N SER A 146 -59.11 0.08 -14.72
CA SER A 146 -60.48 0.31 -14.21
C SER A 146 -61.42 0.72 -15.36
N ARG A 147 -61.87 -0.27 -16.13
CA ARG A 147 -63.07 -0.23 -16.98
C ARG A 147 -63.76 -1.58 -16.90
#